data_AF-A0AAD7KIB7-F1
#
_entry.id   AF-A0AAD7KIB7-F1
#
_cell.length_a   1.000
_cell.length_b   1.000
_cell.length_c   1.000
_cell.angle_alpha   90.00
_cell.angle_beta   90.00
_cell.angle_gamma   90.00
#
_symmetry.space_group_name_H-M   'P 1'
#
loop_
_entity.id
_entity.type
_entity.pdbx_description
1 polymer ?
#
loop_
_entity_poly.entity_id
_entity_poly.type
_entity_poly.pdbx_seq_one_letter_code
_entity_poly.pdbx_strand_id
1 'polypeptide(L)'
;MRLAAILPFFFAGLGLVRAIDERLLYTIPAGDTIDTFTSDFESTCATWAPAIAAGLTSEASLVEPGDFSGANADTEARIYCTWTHGTTIVPFTTEVAASLGATEA
;
A
#
# COMPACT_ATOMS: atom_id res chain seq x y z
N MET A 1 -58.94 5.05 24.03
CA MET A 1 -57.65 5.75 24.20
C MET A 1 -56.56 4.84 23.64
N ARG A 2 -56.11 5.06 22.40
CA ARG A 2 -55.11 4.22 21.71
C ARG A 2 -53.76 4.91 21.83
N LEU A 3 -52.85 4.38 22.64
CA LEU A 3 -51.45 4.81 22.68
C LEU A 3 -50.73 4.18 21.48
N ALA A 4 -50.38 5.01 20.50
CA ALA A 4 -49.43 4.65 19.45
C ALA A 4 -48.02 4.80 20.00
N ALA A 5 -47.33 3.67 20.21
CA ALA A 5 -45.92 3.66 20.57
C ALA A 5 -45.08 3.97 19.32
N ILE A 6 -44.46 5.15 19.30
CA ILE A 6 -43.47 5.53 18.28
C ILE A 6 -42.14 4.91 18.72
N LEU A 7 -41.72 3.84 18.05
CA LEU A 7 -40.39 3.26 18.20
C LEU A 7 -39.36 4.20 17.55
N PRO A 8 -38.32 4.64 18.28
CA PRO A 8 -37.22 5.38 17.67
C PRO A 8 -36.38 4.42 16.82
N PHE A 9 -36.41 4.62 15.50
CA PHE A 9 -35.49 4.00 14.55
C PHE A 9 -34.09 4.55 14.82
N PHE A 10 -33.27 3.81 15.57
CA PHE A 10 -31.83 4.05 15.67
C PHE A 10 -31.19 3.71 14.30
N PHE A 11 -31.07 4.71 13.43
CA PHE A 11 -30.17 4.64 12.28
C PHE A 11 -28.73 4.72 12.80
N ALA A 12 -28.14 3.57 13.11
CA ALA A 12 -26.70 3.46 13.31
C ALA A 12 -26.04 3.74 11.95
N GLY A 13 -25.53 4.97 11.77
CA GLY A 13 -24.76 5.37 10.60
C GLY A 13 -23.48 4.54 10.53
N LEU A 14 -23.50 3.48 9.72
CA LEU A 14 -22.30 2.77 9.31
C LEU A 14 -21.50 3.71 8.42
N GLY A 15 -20.53 4.41 9.00
CA GLY A 15 -19.55 5.16 8.24
C GLY A 15 -18.88 4.21 7.26
N LEU A 16 -19.02 4.48 5.96
CA LEU A 16 -18.37 3.72 4.90
C LEU A 16 -16.86 3.98 5.00
N VAL A 17 -16.12 3.10 5.67
CA VAL A 17 -14.66 3.09 5.58
C VAL A 17 -14.31 2.70 4.14
N ARG A 18 -13.91 3.68 3.34
CA ARG A 18 -13.28 3.45 2.03
C ARG A 18 -11.83 3.04 2.32
N ALA A 19 -11.50 1.76 2.14
CA ALA A 19 -10.10 1.36 2.03
C ALA A 19 -9.57 1.93 0.71
N ILE A 20 -8.56 2.80 0.78
CA ILE A 20 -7.85 3.27 -0.41
C ILE A 20 -6.82 2.21 -0.76
N ASP A 21 -6.83 1.76 -2.01
CA ASP A 21 -5.79 0.88 -2.55
C ASP A 21 -4.63 1.76 -3.05
N GLU A 22 -3.55 1.81 -2.27
CA GLU A 22 -2.35 2.60 -2.57
C GLU A 22 -1.32 1.81 -3.41
N ARG A 23 -1.66 0.59 -3.85
CA ARG A 23 -0.76 -0.24 -4.64
C ARG A 23 -0.55 0.34 -6.02
N LEU A 24 0.71 0.47 -6.40
CA LEU A 24 1.14 0.87 -7.74
C LEU A 24 1.72 -0.34 -8.48
N LEU A 25 1.49 -0.43 -9.79
CA LEU A 25 1.99 -1.55 -10.60
C LEU A 25 3.37 -1.22 -11.18
N TYR A 26 4.32 -2.13 -10.97
CA TYR A 26 5.68 -2.03 -11.48
C TYR A 26 6.12 -3.32 -12.17
N THR A 27 6.89 -3.18 -13.24
CA THR A 27 7.70 -4.25 -13.83
C THR A 27 8.97 -4.41 -13.00
N ILE A 28 9.27 -5.63 -12.56
CA ILE A 28 10.48 -5.93 -11.78
C ILE A 28 11.72 -5.98 -12.70
N PRO A 29 12.94 -5.77 -12.18
CA PRO A 29 14.15 -5.79 -12.98
C PRO A 29 14.35 -7.11 -13.74
N ALA A 30 14.78 -7.02 -15.00
CA ALA A 30 15.08 -8.21 -15.78
C ALA A 30 16.22 -9.03 -15.14
N GLY A 31 15.94 -10.29 -14.83
CA GLY A 31 16.89 -11.20 -14.18
C GLY A 31 16.64 -11.39 -12.68
N ASP A 32 15.77 -10.57 -12.07
CA ASP A 32 15.31 -10.81 -10.71
C ASP A 32 14.12 -11.79 -10.71
N THR A 33 13.92 -12.43 -9.55
CA THR A 33 12.69 -13.15 -9.24
C THR A 33 11.82 -12.29 -8.35
N ILE A 34 10.51 -12.55 -8.35
CA ILE A 34 9.57 -11.90 -7.45
C ILE A 34 9.96 -12.05 -5.98
N ASP A 35 10.47 -13.22 -5.57
CA ASP A 35 10.90 -13.45 -4.19
C ASP A 35 12.10 -12.57 -3.82
N THR A 36 13.09 -12.48 -4.70
CA THR A 36 14.25 -11.58 -4.52
C THR A 36 13.81 -10.13 -4.45
N PHE A 37 13.00 -9.69 -5.41
CA PHE A 37 12.49 -8.32 -5.47
C PHE A 37 11.65 -7.98 -4.24
N THR A 38 10.83 -8.91 -3.74
CA THR A 38 10.01 -8.73 -2.53
C THR A 38 10.89 -8.47 -1.31
N SER A 39 11.88 -9.33 -1.08
CA SER A 39 12.82 -9.18 0.05
C SER A 39 13.58 -7.84 -0.03
N ASP A 40 14.05 -7.48 -1.21
CA ASP A 40 14.82 -6.25 -1.42
C ASP A 40 13.95 -5.00 -1.28
N PHE A 41 12.73 -5.01 -1.82
CA PHE A 41 11.78 -3.92 -1.72
C PHE A 41 11.33 -3.67 -0.28
N GLU A 42 10.96 -4.71 0.47
CA GLU A 42 10.57 -4.57 1.87
C GLU A 42 11.73 -4.09 2.74
N SER A 43 12.92 -4.66 2.57
CA SER A 43 14.12 -4.23 3.31
C SER A 43 14.49 -2.78 2.99
N THR A 44 14.46 -2.40 1.71
CA THR A 44 14.78 -1.04 1.26
C THR A 44 13.73 -0.04 1.74
N CYS A 45 12.44 -0.39 1.67
CA CYS A 45 11.37 0.44 2.19
C CYS A 45 11.52 0.68 3.69
N ALA A 46 11.79 -0.37 4.48
CA ALA A 46 11.93 -0.28 5.94
C ALA A 46 13.16 0.54 6.38
N THR A 47 14.18 0.66 5.52
CA THR A 47 15.43 1.37 5.81
C THR A 47 15.63 2.61 4.93
N TRP A 48 14.55 3.13 4.34
CA TRP A 48 14.60 4.23 3.38
C TRP A 48 15.16 5.52 3.99
N ALA A 49 16.42 5.82 3.66
CA ALA A 49 17.17 6.93 4.26
C ALA A 49 16.48 8.30 4.13
N PRO A 50 15.86 8.67 3.00
CA PRO A 50 15.11 9.93 2.89
C PRO A 50 13.97 10.06 3.90
N ALA A 51 13.23 8.98 4.16
CA ALA A 51 12.13 9.01 5.13
C ALA A 51 12.66 9.12 6.57
N ILE A 52 13.72 8.38 6.89
CA ILE A 52 14.39 8.46 8.19
C ILE A 52 14.95 9.87 8.44
N ALA A 53 15.60 10.46 7.44
CA ALA A 53 16.13 11.82 7.52
C ALA A 53 15.03 12.88 7.69
N ALA A 54 13.83 12.62 7.16
CA ALA A 54 12.65 13.44 7.36
C ALA A 54 11.96 13.22 8.72
N GLY A 55 12.47 12.33 9.58
CA GLY A 55 11.91 12.03 10.90
C GLY A 55 10.59 11.24 10.85
N LEU A 56 10.35 10.51 9.75
CA LEU A 56 9.16 9.69 9.58
C LEU A 56 9.33 8.33 10.27
N THR A 57 8.21 7.68 10.58
CA THR A 57 8.17 6.29 11.07
C THR A 57 7.68 5.37 9.96
N SER A 58 8.29 4.18 9.82
CA SER A 58 7.81 3.19 8.85
C SER A 58 6.41 2.73 9.24
N GLU A 59 5.48 2.76 8.28
CA GLU A 59 4.09 2.39 8.50
C GLU A 59 3.81 1.00 7.94
N ALA A 60 3.99 0.82 6.63
CA ALA A 60 3.73 -0.45 5.97
C ALA A 60 4.45 -0.58 4.62
N SER A 61 4.65 -1.83 4.19
CA SER A 61 5.06 -2.19 2.84
C SER A 61 4.34 -3.46 2.40
N LEU A 62 4.17 -3.62 1.09
CA LEU A 62 3.65 -4.85 0.49
C LEU A 62 4.21 -5.02 -0.91
N VAL A 63 4.42 -6.28 -1.29
CA VAL A 63 4.58 -6.71 -2.67
C VAL A 63 3.56 -7.81 -2.97
N GLU A 64 2.68 -7.55 -3.94
CA GLU A 64 1.70 -8.53 -4.43
C GLU A 64 2.02 -8.87 -5.89
N PRO A 65 2.43 -10.11 -6.19
CA PRO A 65 2.79 -10.50 -7.56
C PRO A 65 1.61 -10.34 -8.53
N GLY A 66 1.94 -9.94 -9.75
CA GLY A 66 1.03 -9.80 -10.88
C GLY A 66 0.29 -8.47 -10.94
N ASP A 67 -0.32 -8.25 -12.10
CA ASP A 67 -1.14 -7.08 -12.42
C ASP A 67 -2.49 -7.08 -11.71
N PHE A 68 -3.32 -6.05 -11.95
CA PHE A 68 -4.66 -5.95 -11.36
C PHE A 68 -5.64 -7.06 -11.83
N SER A 69 -5.28 -7.86 -12.83
CA SER A 69 -6.02 -9.04 -13.28
C SER A 69 -5.47 -10.36 -12.73
N GLY A 70 -4.29 -10.33 -12.11
CA GLY A 70 -3.54 -11.51 -11.64
C GLY A 70 -2.63 -12.14 -12.71
N ALA A 71 -2.42 -11.47 -13.84
CA ALA A 71 -1.48 -11.88 -14.88
C ALA A 71 -0.06 -11.39 -14.57
N ASN A 72 0.93 -11.82 -15.36
CA ASN A 72 2.32 -11.37 -15.29
C ASN A 72 2.98 -11.54 -13.91
N ALA A 73 2.56 -12.55 -13.14
CA ALA A 73 2.98 -12.74 -11.76
C ALA A 73 4.48 -12.99 -11.59
N ASP A 74 5.22 -13.31 -12.66
CA ASP A 74 6.68 -13.49 -12.64
C ASP A 74 7.46 -12.21 -12.99
N THR A 75 6.79 -11.20 -13.57
CA THR A 75 7.45 -10.03 -14.16
C THR A 75 6.91 -8.69 -13.66
N GLU A 76 5.73 -8.67 -13.06
CA GLU A 76 5.08 -7.48 -12.53
C GLU A 76 4.64 -7.70 -11.08
N ALA A 77 4.57 -6.61 -10.31
CA ALA A 77 4.05 -6.62 -8.96
C ALA A 77 3.33 -5.32 -8.62
N ARG A 78 2.27 -5.45 -7.85
CA ARG A 78 1.56 -4.35 -7.20
C ARG A 78 2.18 -4.10 -5.84
N ILE A 79 2.77 -2.92 -5.66
CA ILE A 79 3.61 -2.61 -4.50
C ILE A 79 3.18 -1.33 -3.82
N TYR A 80 3.44 -1.22 -2.52
CA TYR A 80 3.45 0.06 -1.83
C TYR A 80 4.54 0.10 -0.75
N CYS A 81 5.07 1.31 -0.52
CA CYS A 81 5.94 1.62 0.60
C CYS A 81 5.45 2.92 1.23
N THR A 82 5.02 2.86 2.49
CA THR A 82 4.47 4.01 3.21
C THR A 82 5.16 4.24 4.54
N TRP A 83 5.33 5.51 4.83
CA TRP A 83 5.83 6.04 6.09
C TRP A 83 4.79 7.00 6.67
N THR A 84 4.92 7.37 7.92
CA THR A 84 3.97 8.27 8.58
C THR A 84 4.65 9.37 9.41
N HIS A 85 3.97 10.51 9.48
CA HIS A 85 4.20 11.54 10.49
C HIS A 85 2.92 11.72 11.30
N GLY A 86 2.79 10.98 12.40
CA GLY A 86 1.56 10.92 13.18
C GLY A 86 0.46 10.15 12.46
N THR A 87 -0.57 10.84 11.96
CA THR A 87 -1.69 10.25 11.21
C THR A 87 -1.60 10.47 9.71
N THR A 88 -0.55 11.15 9.24
CA THR A 88 -0.37 11.49 7.82
C THR A 88 0.51 10.46 7.15
N ILE A 89 -0.06 9.71 6.20
CA ILE A 89 0.67 8.76 5.36
C ILE A 89 1.50 9.53 4.32
N VAL A 90 2.74 9.13 4.15
CA VAL A 90 3.71 9.65 3.17
C VAL A 90 4.22 8.46 2.34
N PRO A 91 3.80 8.36 1.05
CA PRO A 91 4.26 7.27 0.19
C PRO A 91 5.69 7.53 -0.32
N PHE A 92 6.47 6.45 -0.43
CA PHE A 92 7.80 6.42 -1.08
C PHE A 92 7.91 5.26 -2.08
N THR A 93 6.77 4.68 -2.48
CA THR A 93 6.71 3.51 -3.36
C THR A 93 7.55 3.69 -4.63
N THR A 94 7.36 4.81 -5.33
CA THR A 94 8.01 5.06 -6.61
C THR A 94 9.52 5.22 -6.47
N GLU A 95 9.96 5.94 -5.45
CA GLU A 95 11.38 6.20 -5.22
C GLU A 95 12.12 4.92 -4.79
N VAL A 96 11.49 4.13 -3.92
CA VAL A 96 12.04 2.83 -3.50
C VAL A 96 12.10 1.87 -4.69
N ALA A 97 11.01 1.74 -5.45
CA ALA A 97 10.97 0.87 -6.63
C ALA A 97 12.03 1.26 -7.67
N ALA A 98 12.13 2.55 -7.98
CA ALA A 98 13.13 3.07 -8.90
C ALA A 98 14.57 2.84 -8.41
N SER A 99 14.82 2.90 -7.10
CA SER A 99 16.15 2.62 -6.53
C SER A 99 16.62 1.17 -6.73
N LEU A 100 15.66 0.26 -6.89
CA LEU A 100 15.89 -1.16 -7.19
C LEU A 100 15.87 -1.45 -8.70
N GLY A 101 15.69 -0.43 -9.55
CA GLY A 101 15.65 -0.59 -11.00
C GLY A 101 14.31 -1.09 -11.55
N ALA A 102 13.25 -1.15 -10.74
CA ALA A 102 11.91 -1.42 -11.22
C ALA A 102 11.35 -0.21 -11.97
N THR A 103 10.47 -0.46 -12.94
CA THR A 103 9.86 0.58 -13.78
C THR A 103 8.34 0.51 -13.69
N GLU A 104 7.66 1.64 -13.76
CA GLU A 104 6.20 1.67 -13.84
C GLU A 104 5.73 0.85 -15.06
N ALA A 105 4.70 0.01 -14.87
CA ALA A 105 4.19 -0.91 -15.89
C ALA A 105 3.06 -0.31 -16.74
#